data_AF-A0A7Y4XA90-F1
#
_entry.id   AF-A0A7Y4XA90-F1
#
_cell.length_a   1.000
_cell.length_b   1.000
_cell.length_c   1.000
_cell.angle_alpha   90.00
_cell.angle_beta   90.00
_cell.angle_gamma   90.00
#
_symmetry.space_group_name_H-M   'P 1'
#
loop_
_entity.id
_entity.type
_entity.pdbx_description
1 polymer ?
#
loop_
_entity_poly.entity_id
_entity_poly.type
_entity_poly.pdbx_seq_one_letter_code
_entity_poly.pdbx_strand_id
1 'polypeptide(L)'
;MENIEKLEGRLWEAADQLRANSKLTSTEYYLPVLGLIFLRHAYNRFLVVEAEIKKSLPVRGSQTRAVIKDDFIRKGALFLPDTARYQYLLDLPADQDKGRAIVAAMEAIETAHD
;
A
#
# COMPACT_ATOMS: atom_id res chain seq x y z
N MET A 1 -23.20 6.43 9.87
CA MET A 1 -22.46 5.32 10.50
C MET A 1 -22.75 3.97 9.84
N GLU A 2 -23.96 3.72 9.31
CA GLU A 2 -24.36 2.45 8.63
C GLU A 2 -23.44 1.92 7.52
N ASN A 3 -22.62 2.77 6.88
CA ASN A 3 -21.73 2.34 5.79
C ASN A 3 -20.43 1.69 6.27
N ILE A 4 -19.96 2.04 7.48
CA ILE A 4 -18.72 1.47 8.03
C ILE A 4 -18.99 0.06 8.54
N GLU A 5 -20.08 -0.15 9.28
CA GLU A 5 -20.47 -1.48 9.78
C GLU A 5 -20.73 -2.49 8.64
N LYS A 6 -21.35 -2.04 7.54
CA LYS A 6 -21.51 -2.88 6.33
C LYS A 6 -20.18 -3.19 5.64
N LEU A 7 -19.25 -2.23 5.61
CA LEU A 7 -17.93 -2.43 5.03
C LEU A 7 -17.09 -3.38 5.89
N GLU A 8 -17.12 -3.21 7.21
CA GLU A 8 -16.52 -4.12 8.19
C GLU A 8 -17.11 -5.51 8.06
N GLY A 9 -18.44 -5.63 7.97
CA GLY A 9 -19.11 -6.91 7.75
C GLY A 9 -18.63 -7.61 6.49
N ARG A 10 -18.51 -6.90 5.36
CA ARG A 10 -18.01 -7.46 4.09
C ARG A 10 -16.52 -7.83 4.14
N LEU A 11 -15.71 -7.02 4.81
CA LEU A 11 -14.28 -7.32 5.03
C LEU A 11 -14.12 -8.56 5.92
N TRP A 12 -14.94 -8.67 6.95
CA TRP A 12 -14.99 -9.81 7.86
C TRP A 12 -15.45 -11.08 7.15
N GLU A 13 -16.49 -11.00 6.31
CA GLU A 13 -17.00 -12.13 5.53
C GLU A 13 -15.99 -12.62 4.48
N ALA A 14 -15.33 -11.70 3.77
CA ALA A 14 -14.28 -12.03 2.82
C ALA A 14 -13.06 -12.65 3.52
N ALA A 15 -12.69 -12.13 4.69
CA ALA A 15 -11.67 -12.70 5.56
C ALA A 15 -12.05 -14.10 6.06
N ASP A 16 -13.31 -14.31 6.44
CA ASP A 16 -13.82 -15.59 6.93
C ASP A 16 -13.88 -16.65 5.83
N GLN A 17 -14.20 -16.27 4.59
CA GLN A 17 -14.14 -17.16 3.41
C GLN A 17 -12.70 -17.59 3.07
N LEU A 18 -11.72 -16.71 3.26
CA LEU A 18 -10.29 -17.04 3.14
C LEU A 18 -9.81 -17.95 4.30
N ARG A 19 -10.35 -17.76 5.52
CA ARG A 19 -10.12 -18.64 6.69
C ARG A 19 -10.69 -20.05 6.45
N ALA A 20 -11.92 -20.16 5.95
CA ALA A 20 -12.58 -21.45 5.72
C ALA A 20 -11.84 -22.35 4.72
N ASN A 21 -11.00 -21.76 3.86
CA ASN A 21 -10.23 -22.47 2.84
C ASN A 21 -8.72 -22.58 3.14
N SER A 22 -8.23 -22.07 4.27
CA SER A 22 -6.82 -22.14 4.65
C SER A 22 -6.62 -22.89 5.96
N LYS A 23 -5.62 -23.77 6.04
CA LYS A 23 -5.25 -24.52 7.26
C LYS A 23 -4.54 -23.63 8.31
N LEU A 24 -4.78 -22.32 8.32
CA LEU A 24 -4.08 -21.34 9.13
C LEU A 24 -4.90 -20.97 10.37
N THR A 25 -4.26 -20.81 11.52
CA THR A 25 -4.91 -20.34 12.73
C THR A 25 -5.29 -18.86 12.60
N SER A 26 -6.34 -18.39 13.28
CA SER A 26 -6.83 -17.00 13.17
C SER A 26 -5.74 -15.94 13.39
N THR A 27 -4.69 -16.27 14.15
CA THR A 27 -3.53 -15.40 14.44
C THR A 27 -2.57 -15.28 13.24
N GLU A 28 -2.48 -16.28 12.37
CA GLU A 28 -1.58 -16.31 11.21
C GLU A 28 -2.15 -15.55 9.99
N TYR A 29 -3.48 -15.37 9.95
CA TYR A 29 -4.17 -14.71 8.83
C TYR A 29 -4.43 -13.20 9.04
N TYR A 30 -4.49 -12.73 10.29
CA TYR A 30 -4.77 -11.31 10.57
C TYR A 30 -3.65 -10.38 10.05
N LEU A 31 -2.38 -10.81 10.14
CA LEU A 31 -1.22 -10.03 9.71
C LEU A 31 -1.21 -9.74 8.20
N PRO A 32 -1.35 -10.72 7.29
CA PRO A 32 -1.35 -10.44 5.85
C PRO A 32 -2.55 -9.59 5.40
N VAL A 33 -3.72 -9.75 6.03
CA VAL A 33 -4.89 -8.90 5.73
C VAL A 33 -4.66 -7.47 6.18
N LEU A 34 -4.18 -7.25 7.41
CA LEU A 34 -3.85 -5.91 7.88
C LEU A 34 -2.73 -5.27 7.06
N GLY A 35 -1.71 -6.04 6.67
CA GLY A 35 -0.66 -5.58 5.78
C GLY A 35 -1.23 -5.11 4.44
N LEU A 36 -2.16 -5.86 3.85
CA LEU A 36 -2.82 -5.47 2.60
C LEU A 36 -3.68 -4.20 2.76
N ILE A 37 -4.45 -4.09 3.84
CA ILE A 37 -5.25 -2.90 4.16
C ILE A 37 -4.34 -1.69 4.36
N PHE A 38 -3.26 -1.84 5.12
CA PHE A 38 -2.26 -0.82 5.34
C PHE A 38 -1.65 -0.36 4.02
N LEU A 39 -1.17 -1.28 3.18
CA LEU A 39 -0.57 -0.96 1.88
C LEU A 39 -1.55 -0.24 0.96
N ARG A 40 -2.83 -0.63 0.95
CA ARG A 40 -3.86 0.08 0.19
C ARG A 40 -4.06 1.50 0.72
N HIS A 41 -4.16 1.68 2.03
CA HIS A 41 -4.33 2.98 2.65
C HIS A 41 -3.12 3.90 2.40
N ALA A 42 -1.91 3.38 2.65
CA ALA A 42 -0.65 4.06 2.40
C ALA A 42 -0.51 4.48 0.94
N TYR A 43 -0.86 3.61 -0.01
CA TYR A 43 -0.80 3.92 -1.43
C TYR A 43 -1.79 5.02 -1.85
N ASN A 44 -3.02 4.98 -1.35
CA ASN A 44 -3.97 6.07 -1.61
C ASN A 44 -3.45 7.42 -1.11
N ARG A 45 -2.86 7.44 0.10
CA ARG A 45 -2.24 8.65 0.66
C ARG A 45 -1.03 9.12 -0.14
N PHE A 46 -0.18 8.18 -0.57
CA PHE A 46 0.96 8.44 -1.43
C PHE A 46 0.52 9.14 -2.73
N LEU A 47 -0.51 8.63 -3.42
CA LEU A 47 -1.01 9.21 -4.67
C LEU A 47 -1.51 10.65 -4.51
N VAL A 48 -2.23 10.94 -3.41
CA VAL A 48 -2.70 12.30 -3.11
C VAL A 48 -1.51 13.24 -2.96
N VAL A 49 -0.52 12.87 -2.15
CA VAL A 49 0.68 13.70 -1.92
C VAL A 49 1.55 13.80 -3.17
N GLU A 50 1.69 12.73 -3.94
CA GLU A 50 2.43 12.74 -5.20
C GLU A 50 1.83 13.75 -6.18
N ALA A 51 0.51 13.79 -6.30
CA ALA A 51 -0.18 14.76 -7.14
C ALA A 51 0.03 16.20 -6.66
N GLU A 52 0.03 16.44 -5.34
CA GLU A 52 0.36 17.75 -4.77
C GLU A 52 1.81 18.17 -5.05
N ILE A 53 2.76 17.25 -4.86
CA ILE A 53 4.17 17.49 -5.15
C ILE A 53 4.33 17.87 -6.61
N LYS A 54 3.80 17.06 -7.54
CA LYS A 54 3.89 17.30 -8.99
C LYS A 54 3.41 18.70 -9.38
N LYS A 55 2.36 19.22 -8.73
CA LYS A 55 1.85 20.59 -8.94
C LYS A 55 2.77 21.69 -8.41
N SER A 56 3.53 21.39 -7.34
CA SER A 56 4.44 22.35 -6.69
C SER A 56 5.86 22.39 -7.27
N LEU A 57 6.22 21.41 -8.11
CA LEU A 57 7.56 21.32 -8.66
C LEU A 57 7.86 22.46 -9.65
N PRO A 58 9.03 23.10 -9.55
CA PRO A 58 9.41 24.16 -10.49
C PRO A 58 9.68 23.58 -11.88
N VAL A 59 9.21 24.28 -12.90
CA VAL A 59 9.48 23.95 -14.31
C VAL A 59 10.74 24.67 -14.77
N ARG A 60 11.69 23.95 -15.37
CA ARG A 60 12.87 24.54 -16.04
C ARG A 60 12.86 24.14 -17.51
N GLY A 61 12.84 25.13 -18.41
CA GLY A 61 12.90 24.87 -19.85
C GLY A 61 11.83 23.90 -20.35
N SER A 62 10.61 24.04 -19.85
CA SER A 62 9.45 23.18 -20.16
C SER A 62 9.48 21.75 -19.61
N GLN A 63 10.46 21.40 -18.77
CA GLN A 63 10.50 20.10 -18.10
C GLN A 63 10.35 20.26 -16.59
N THR A 64 9.48 19.44 -16.01
CA THR A 64 9.37 19.23 -14.57
C THR A 64 10.25 18.04 -14.20
N ARG A 65 11.09 18.18 -13.17
CA ARG A 65 11.89 17.05 -12.68
C ARG A 65 10.98 15.93 -12.13
N ALA A 66 11.52 14.71 -12.05
CA ALA A 66 10.84 13.61 -11.37
C ALA A 66 10.63 13.90 -9.88
N VAL A 67 9.57 13.31 -9.32
CA VAL A 67 9.30 13.29 -7.88
C VAL A 67 10.32 12.38 -7.20
N ILE A 68 10.86 12.81 -6.07
CA ILE A 68 11.85 12.04 -5.29
C ILE A 68 11.37 11.85 -3.85
N LYS A 69 11.99 10.91 -3.11
CA LYS A 69 11.73 10.62 -1.69
C LYS A 69 11.68 11.90 -0.84
N ASP A 70 12.65 12.81 -1.00
CA ASP A 70 12.73 14.06 -0.23
C ASP A 70 11.52 14.99 -0.40
N ASP A 71 10.79 14.88 -1.51
CA ASP A 71 9.56 15.67 -1.69
C ASP A 71 8.45 15.21 -0.75
N PHE A 72 8.37 13.89 -0.49
CA PHE A 72 7.44 13.32 0.47
C PHE A 72 7.84 13.65 1.91
N ILE A 73 9.14 13.57 2.23
CA ILE A 73 9.67 13.95 3.56
C ILE A 73 9.30 15.40 3.87
N ARG A 74 9.51 16.32 2.93
CA ARG A 74 9.16 17.75 3.10
C ARG A 74 7.66 17.99 3.31
N LYS A 75 6.81 17.08 2.86
CA LYS A 75 5.35 17.11 3.05
C LYS A 75 4.91 16.37 4.32
N GLY A 76 5.82 15.79 5.09
CA GLY A 76 5.48 14.93 6.23
C GLY A 76 4.73 13.68 5.82
N ALA A 77 5.02 13.14 4.62
CA ALA A 77 4.32 12.03 4.02
C ALA A 77 5.24 10.82 3.83
N LEU A 78 4.64 9.62 3.89
CA LEU A 78 5.32 8.36 3.64
C LEU A 78 5.67 8.23 2.14
N PHE A 79 6.94 7.97 1.83
CA PHE A 79 7.36 7.60 0.49
C PHE A 79 7.15 6.11 0.26
N LEU A 80 6.62 5.70 -0.89
CA LEU A 80 6.48 4.28 -1.22
C LEU A 80 7.41 3.91 -2.39
N PRO A 81 8.39 3.01 -2.14
CA PRO A 81 9.12 2.33 -3.21
C PRO A 81 8.15 1.64 -4.18
N ASP A 82 8.57 1.47 -5.43
CA ASP A 82 7.71 0.88 -6.48
C ASP A 82 7.17 -0.50 -6.08
N THR A 83 8.01 -1.33 -5.46
CA THR A 83 7.66 -2.68 -4.98
C THR A 83 6.67 -2.69 -3.81
N ALA A 84 6.52 -1.55 -3.12
CA ALA A 84 5.58 -1.39 -2.01
C ALA A 84 4.28 -0.68 -2.41
N ARG A 85 4.13 -0.29 -3.68
CA ARG A 85 2.89 0.31 -4.18
C ARG A 85 1.85 -0.77 -4.38
N TYR A 86 0.62 -0.50 -3.94
CA TYR A 86 -0.48 -1.46 -4.06
C TYR A 86 -0.71 -1.92 -5.51
N GLN A 87 -0.53 -1.01 -6.48
CA GLN A 87 -0.64 -1.34 -7.91
C GLN A 87 0.37 -2.43 -8.34
N TYR A 88 1.63 -2.33 -7.91
CA TYR A 88 2.65 -3.34 -8.20
C TYR A 88 2.22 -4.73 -7.71
N LEU A 89 1.65 -4.80 -6.50
CA LEU A 89 1.18 -6.06 -5.90
C LEU A 89 -0.04 -6.64 -6.63
N LEU A 90 -0.90 -5.79 -7.21
CA LEU A 90 -2.02 -6.23 -8.05
C LEU A 90 -1.54 -6.79 -9.40
N ASP A 91 -0.49 -6.17 -9.96
CA ASP A 91 0.06 -6.51 -11.28
C ASP A 91 0.98 -7.75 -11.23
N LEU A 92 1.24 -8.31 -10.05
CA LEU A 92 2.01 -9.53 -9.92
C LEU A 92 1.32 -10.71 -10.63
N PRO A 93 2.09 -11.51 -11.39
CA PRO A 93 1.61 -12.75 -11.99
C PRO A 93 0.92 -13.68 -10.98
N ALA A 94 -0.06 -14.46 -11.45
CA ALA A 94 -0.86 -15.34 -10.59
C ALA A 94 -0.04 -16.48 -9.95
N ASP A 95 1.11 -16.83 -10.52
CA ASP A 95 2.05 -17.84 -10.05
C ASP A 95 3.05 -17.32 -9.00
N GLN A 96 3.07 -16.02 -8.70
CA GLN A 96 3.87 -15.46 -7.62
C GLN A 96 3.22 -15.60 -6.23
N ASP A 97 4.08 -15.80 -5.23
CA ASP A 97 3.70 -15.75 -3.82
C ASP A 97 3.40 -14.31 -3.39
N LYS A 98 2.12 -13.94 -3.45
CA LYS A 98 1.63 -12.62 -3.03
C LYS A 98 1.83 -12.36 -1.54
N GLY A 99 1.83 -13.40 -0.70
CA GLY A 99 2.09 -13.26 0.73
C GLY A 99 3.51 -12.78 0.98
N ARG A 100 4.49 -13.40 0.32
CA ARG A 100 5.89 -12.98 0.36
C ARG A 100 6.10 -11.58 -0.21
N ALA A 101 5.38 -11.22 -1.29
CA ALA A 101 5.45 -9.89 -1.86
C ALA A 101 4.93 -8.79 -0.91
N ILE A 102 3.87 -9.08 -0.14
CA ILE A 102 3.36 -8.15 0.90
C ILE A 102 4.41 -7.94 1.99
N VAL A 103 5.07 -9.00 2.46
CA VAL A 103 6.15 -8.89 3.47
C VAL A 103 7.30 -8.05 2.93
N ALA A 104 7.78 -8.35 1.72
CA ALA A 104 8.85 -7.59 1.07
C ALA A 104 8.48 -6.11 0.85
N ALA A 105 7.19 -5.82 0.57
CA ALA A 105 6.70 -4.45 0.48
C ALA A 105 6.81 -3.70 1.82
N MET A 106 6.49 -4.35 2.95
CA MET A 106 6.62 -3.76 4.28
C MET A 106 8.08 -3.48 4.63
N GLU A 107 8.98 -4.45 4.42
CA GLU A 107 10.43 -4.30 4.63
C GLU A 107 11.03 -3.17 3.77
N ALA A 108 10.56 -3.03 2.52
CA ALA A 108 11.00 -1.96 1.63
C ALA A 108 10.55 -0.58 2.12
N ILE A 109 9.37 -0.48 2.75
CA ILE A 109 8.92 0.77 3.38
C ILE A 109 9.82 1.09 4.58
N GLU A 110 10.12 0.13 5.45
CA GLU A 110 11.01 0.33 6.60
C GLU A 110 12.40 0.81 6.16
N THR A 111 13.03 0.07 5.24
CA THR A 111 14.35 0.44 4.67
C THR A 111 14.34 1.82 4.00
N ALA A 112 13.20 2.23 3.44
CA ALA A 112 13.07 3.55 2.83
C ALA A 112 12.92 4.68 3.86
N HIS A 113 12.80 4.42 5.16
CA HIS A 113 12.65 5.44 6.20
C HIS A 113 13.62 5.32 7.39
N ASP A 114 14.46 4.28 7.40
CA ASP A 114 15.71 4.24 8.18
C ASP A 114 16.74 5.26 7.65
#